data_AF-A0A970VFE2-F1
#
_entry.id   AF-A0A970VFE2-F1
#
_cell.length_a   1.000
_cell.length_b   1.000
_cell.length_c   1.000
_cell.angle_alpha   90.00
_cell.angle_beta   90.00
_cell.angle_gamma   90.00
#
_symmetry.space_group_name_H-M   'P 1'
#
loop_
_entity.id
_entity.type
_entity.pdbx_description
1 polymer ?
#
loop_
_entity_poly.entity_id
_entity_poly.type
_entity_poly.pdbx_seq_one_letter_code
_entity_poly.pdbx_strand_id
1 'polypeptide(L)'
;MSFIDREQTELDYIEVLFNKIEKGIFYYKRNHSITLDVHKAFIKKGAISILAPEIILLHKSRNSENNDYQNDYEMVIDTLDEDRYEWFMHAMKTEYPNGHKWIR
;
A
#
# COMPACT_ATOMS: atom_id res chain seq x y z
N MET A 1 0.71 33.57 -24.30
CA MET A 1 0.97 32.34 -23.52
C MET A 1 1.96 32.73 -22.43
N SER A 2 1.51 32.87 -21.18
CA SER A 2 2.39 33.24 -20.07
C SER A 2 2.88 31.96 -19.40
N PHE A 3 4.20 31.77 -19.34
CA PHE A 3 4.77 30.76 -18.46
C PHE A 3 4.57 31.24 -17.02
N ILE A 4 3.94 30.40 -16.20
CA ILE A 4 3.77 30.68 -14.78
C ILE A 4 5.09 30.32 -14.11
N ASP A 5 5.83 31.35 -13.71
CA ASP A 5 7.09 31.23 -12.95
C ASP A 5 6.76 31.05 -11.47
N ARG A 6 6.27 29.85 -11.11
CA ARG A 6 6.16 29.42 -9.72
C ARG A 6 7.16 28.30 -9.52
N GLU A 7 8.23 28.58 -8.79
CA GLU A 7 9.13 27.54 -8.30
C GLU A 7 8.35 26.55 -7.44
N GLN A 8 8.55 25.26 -7.67
CA GLN A 8 8.03 24.20 -6.83
C GLN A 8 8.85 24.20 -5.53
N THR A 9 8.27 24.70 -4.44
CA THR A 9 8.95 24.87 -3.14
C THR A 9 9.00 23.61 -2.30
N GLU A 10 8.19 22.59 -2.64
CA GLU A 10 8.15 21.29 -1.98
C GLU A 10 8.24 20.17 -3.01
N LEU A 11 9.10 19.18 -2.75
CA LEU A 11 9.28 18.03 -3.61
C LEU A 11 8.00 17.17 -3.59
N ASP A 12 7.26 17.17 -4.70
CA ASP A 12 6.42 16.02 -5.05
C ASP A 12 7.39 14.85 -5.33
N TYR A 13 7.76 14.10 -4.29
CA TYR A 13 8.69 12.99 -4.45
C TYR A 13 7.96 11.80 -5.07
N ILE A 14 8.65 11.13 -5.99
CA ILE A 14 8.19 9.86 -6.55
C ILE A 14 8.79 8.74 -5.69
N GLU A 15 7.95 7.96 -5.03
CA GLU A 15 8.39 6.70 -4.41
C GLU A 15 8.26 5.53 -5.40
N VAL A 16 9.35 4.82 -5.62
CA VAL A 16 9.38 3.62 -6.49
C VAL A 16 9.43 2.36 -5.62
N LEU A 17 8.35 1.57 -5.67
CA LEU A 17 8.23 0.30 -4.93
C LEU A 17 8.66 -0.89 -5.79
N PHE A 18 9.89 -1.37 -5.57
CA PHE A 18 10.36 -2.61 -6.18
C PHE A 18 9.83 -3.83 -5.41
N ASN A 19 8.98 -4.64 -6.04
CA ASN A 19 8.45 -5.87 -5.46
C ASN A 19 8.95 -7.10 -6.21
N LYS A 20 9.16 -8.20 -5.49
CA LYS A 20 9.52 -9.48 -6.10
C LYS A 20 8.26 -10.24 -6.46
N ILE A 21 8.22 -10.79 -7.68
CA ILE A 21 7.20 -11.74 -8.12
C ILE A 21 7.93 -12.98 -8.63
N GLU A 22 7.55 -14.15 -8.11
CA GLU A 22 8.12 -15.43 -8.52
C GLU A 22 7.02 -16.49 -8.55
N LYS A 23 6.92 -17.23 -9.67
CA LYS A 23 5.96 -18.35 -9.85
C LYS A 23 4.50 -17.98 -9.50
N GLY A 24 4.07 -16.77 -9.85
CA GLY A 24 2.70 -16.29 -9.59
C GLY A 24 2.47 -15.75 -8.18
N ILE A 25 3.52 -15.66 -7.36
CA ILE A 25 3.43 -15.13 -5.99
C ILE A 25 4.11 -13.77 -5.91
N PHE A 26 3.38 -12.79 -5.38
CA PHE A 26 3.89 -11.49 -4.96
C PHE A 26 4.49 -11.60 -3.55
N TYR A 27 5.68 -11.04 -3.36
CA TYR A 27 6.36 -10.96 -2.07
C TYR A 27 6.43 -9.52 -1.59
N TYR A 28 5.94 -9.26 -0.38
CA TYR A 28 6.07 -7.94 0.24
C TYR A 28 7.55 -7.65 0.55
N LYS A 29 8.09 -6.59 -0.05
CA LYS A 29 9.53 -6.30 -0.07
C LYS A 29 10.20 -6.31 1.31
N ARG A 30 9.53 -5.80 2.34
CA ARG A 30 10.12 -5.67 3.68
C ARG A 30 10.12 -6.98 4.45
N ASN A 31 9.17 -7.87 4.14
CA ASN A 31 8.98 -9.12 4.84
C ASN A 31 8.43 -10.19 3.90
N HIS A 32 9.31 -11.04 3.40
CA HIS A 32 8.98 -12.07 2.41
C HIS A 32 8.13 -13.23 2.97
N SER A 33 7.83 -13.27 4.27
CA SER A 33 6.81 -14.19 4.79
C SER A 33 5.40 -13.74 4.43
N ILE A 34 5.22 -12.44 4.13
CA ILE A 34 3.95 -11.87 3.68
C ILE A 34 3.90 -11.98 2.16
N THR A 35 2.98 -12.81 1.69
CA THR A 35 2.79 -13.12 0.28
C THR A 35 1.35 -12.98 -0.16
N LEU A 36 1.14 -12.77 -1.46
CA LEU A 36 -0.18 -12.76 -2.08
C LEU A 36 -0.11 -13.36 -3.48
N ASP A 37 -1.20 -13.96 -3.95
CA ASP A 37 -1.31 -14.35 -5.36
C ASP A 37 -1.19 -13.11 -6.27
N VAL A 38 -0.42 -13.22 -7.36
CA VAL A 38 -0.14 -12.08 -8.25
C VAL A 38 -1.42 -11.50 -8.86
N HIS A 39 -2.45 -12.31 -9.11
CA HIS A 39 -3.71 -11.83 -9.66
C HIS A 39 -4.55 -11.09 -8.62
N LYS A 40 -4.33 -11.33 -7.32
CA LYS A 40 -4.92 -10.54 -6.23
C LYS A 40 -4.12 -9.27 -5.95
N ALA A 41 -2.80 -9.31 -6.15
CA ALA A 41 -1.90 -8.18 -5.90
C ALA A 41 -2.08 -7.00 -6.86
N PHE A 42 -2.66 -7.21 -8.04
CA PHE A 42 -2.91 -6.17 -9.02
C PHE A 42 -4.39 -6.05 -9.38
N ILE A 43 -4.90 -4.82 -9.38
CA ILE A 43 -6.26 -4.47 -9.81
C ILE A 43 -6.17 -3.78 -11.17
N LYS A 44 -6.99 -4.22 -12.13
CA LYS A 44 -7.17 -3.49 -13.39
C LYS A 44 -8.13 -2.32 -13.21
N LYS A 45 -7.71 -1.13 -13.63
CA LYS A 45 -8.54 0.08 -13.78
C LYS A 45 -8.45 0.54 -15.23
N GLY A 46 -9.37 0.05 -16.07
CA GLY A 46 -9.31 0.30 -17.51
C GLY A 46 -8.06 -0.33 -18.13
N ALA A 47 -7.22 0.50 -18.75
CA ALA A 47 -5.98 0.07 -19.40
C ALA A 47 -4.78 -0.05 -18.45
N ILE A 48 -4.89 0.44 -17.20
CA ILE A 48 -3.79 0.41 -16.23
C ILE A 48 -4.01 -0.68 -15.18
N SER A 49 -2.91 -1.28 -14.72
CA SER A 49 -2.90 -2.15 -13.54
C SER A 49 -2.28 -1.38 -12.38
N ILE A 50 -2.98 -1.35 -11.25
CA ILE A 50 -2.51 -0.73 -10.01
C ILE A 50 -2.28 -1.81 -8.96
N LEU A 51 -1.39 -1.56 -8.00
CA LEU A 51 -1.29 -2.41 -6.82
C LEU A 51 -2.60 -2.36 -6.04
N ALA A 52 -2.94 -3.49 -5.44
CA ALA A 52 -4.09 -3.61 -4.59
C ALA A 52 -3.99 -2.66 -3.38
N PRO A 53 -5.10 -2.01 -2.97
CA PRO A 53 -5.09 -1.00 -1.92
C PRO A 53 -4.55 -1.55 -0.59
N GLU A 54 -4.85 -2.80 -0.23
CA GLU A 54 -4.34 -3.45 0.97
C GLU A 54 -2.81 -3.55 1.01
N ILE A 55 -2.15 -3.73 -0.15
CA ILE A 55 -0.69 -3.74 -0.25
C ILE A 55 -0.13 -2.34 0.01
N ILE A 56 -0.80 -1.31 -0.52
CA ILE A 56 -0.40 0.09 -0.33
C ILE A 56 -0.59 0.52 1.12
N LEU A 57 -1.69 0.13 1.76
CA LEU A 57 -1.89 0.35 3.20
C LEU A 57 -0.78 -0.35 4.01
N LEU A 58 -0.43 -1.60 3.70
CA LEU A 58 0.65 -2.30 4.38
C LEU A 58 1.99 -1.54 4.24
N HIS A 59 2.30 -1.01 3.06
CA HIS A 59 3.48 -0.18 2.87
C HIS A 59 3.44 1.11 3.71
N LYS A 60 2.30 1.82 3.70
CA LYS A 60 2.11 3.08 4.44
C LYS A 60 2.16 2.90 5.95
N SER A 61 1.77 1.73 6.47
CA SER A 61 1.78 1.42 7.91
C SER A 61 3.13 1.70 8.59
N ARG A 62 4.24 1.62 7.84
CA ARG A 62 5.60 1.87 8.35
C ARG A 62 5.81 3.26 8.95
N ASN A 63 5.01 4.22 8.49
CA ASN A 63 5.07 5.61 8.91
C ASN A 63 3.65 6.08 9.20
N SER A 64 2.95 5.33 10.04
CA SER A 64 1.56 5.60 10.34
C SER A 64 1.36 6.92 11.11
N GLU A 65 2.41 7.51 11.68
CA GLU A 65 2.42 8.87 12.25
C GLU A 65 2.32 9.99 11.18
N ASN A 66 2.49 9.66 9.90
CA ASN A 66 2.18 10.59 8.81
C ASN A 66 0.66 10.75 8.67
N ASN A 67 0.18 11.99 8.82
CA ASN A 67 -1.25 12.33 8.72
C ASN A 67 -1.87 11.93 7.37
N ASP A 68 -1.15 12.08 6.26
CA ASP A 68 -1.67 11.70 4.94
C ASP A 68 -1.87 10.19 4.87
N TYR A 69 -0.94 9.41 5.42
CA TYR A 69 -1.06 7.94 5.45
C TYR A 69 -2.19 7.49 6.39
N GLN A 70 -2.41 8.19 7.49
CA GLN A 70 -3.54 7.95 8.37
C GLN A 70 -4.88 8.25 7.67
N ASN A 71 -4.97 9.38 6.95
CA ASN A 71 -6.14 9.73 6.16
C ASN A 71 -6.42 8.70 5.07
N ASP A 72 -5.38 8.24 4.36
CA ASP A 72 -5.51 7.18 3.35
C ASP A 72 -6.02 5.87 3.96
N TYR A 73 -5.55 5.50 5.15
CA TYR A 73 -6.02 4.32 5.87
C TYR A 73 -7.52 4.42 6.18
N GLU A 74 -7.96 5.54 6.77
CA GLU A 74 -9.37 5.76 7.14
C GLU A 74 -10.29 5.76 5.92
N MET A 75 -9.84 6.31 4.79
CA MET A 75 -10.62 6.36 3.56
C MET A 75 -10.72 5.02 2.83
N VAL A 76 -9.74 4.12 3.02
CA VAL A 76 -9.65 2.88 2.24
C VAL A 76 -10.11 1.67 3.03
N ILE A 77 -9.85 1.60 4.35
CA ILE A 77 -10.03 0.37 5.12
C ILE A 77 -11.45 -0.19 5.07
N ASP A 78 -12.46 0.70 5.17
CA ASP A 78 -13.87 0.32 5.14
C ASP A 78 -14.40 0.07 3.71
N THR A 79 -13.57 0.26 2.68
CA THR A 79 -13.89 -0.01 1.28
C THR A 79 -13.36 -1.36 0.79
N LEU A 80 -12.51 -2.02 1.59
CA LEU A 80 -11.98 -3.33 1.26
C LEU A 80 -13.09 -4.39 1.37
N ASP A 81 -13.11 -5.30 0.40
CA ASP A 81 -13.89 -6.53 0.56
C ASP A 81 -13.28 -7.43 1.65
N GLU A 82 -14.06 -8.42 2.11
CA GLU A 82 -13.70 -9.30 3.22
C GLU A 82 -12.35 -10.01 3.00
N ASP A 83 -12.13 -10.57 1.81
CA ASP A 83 -10.89 -11.26 1.45
C ASP A 83 -9.66 -10.34 1.57
N ARG A 84 -9.77 -9.10 1.08
CA ARG A 84 -8.69 -8.11 1.12
C ARG A 84 -8.44 -7.60 2.53
N TYR A 85 -9.51 -7.35 3.28
CA TYR A 85 -9.43 -6.92 4.66
C TYR A 85 -8.74 -7.98 5.53
N GLU A 86 -9.14 -9.25 5.41
CA GLU A 86 -8.56 -10.34 6.17
C GLU A 86 -7.08 -10.56 5.80
N TRP A 87 -6.74 -10.49 4.51
CA TRP A 87 -5.33 -10.53 4.10
C TRP A 87 -4.52 -9.37 4.71
N PHE A 88 -5.06 -8.16 4.67
CA PHE A 88 -4.40 -6.97 5.24
C PHE A 88 -4.16 -7.14 6.74
N MET A 89 -5.17 -7.58 7.50
CA MET A 89 -5.05 -7.78 8.94
C MET A 89 -4.06 -8.90 9.29
N HIS A 90 -4.02 -9.98 8.51
CA HIS A 90 -3.02 -11.03 8.68
C HIS A 90 -1.60 -10.53 8.41
N ALA A 91 -1.40 -9.77 7.33
CA ALA A 91 -0.13 -9.15 6.99
C ALA A 91 0.33 -8.16 8.08
N MET A 92 -0.58 -7.32 8.58
CA MET A 92 -0.30 -6.38 9.65
C MET A 92 0.14 -7.08 10.95
N LYS A 93 -0.56 -8.14 11.36
CA LYS A 93 -0.18 -8.94 12.55
C LYS A 93 1.16 -9.66 12.37
N THR A 94 1.50 -10.03 11.14
CA THR A 94 2.79 -10.65 10.81
C THR A 94 3.94 -9.63 10.84
N GLU A 95 3.71 -8.42 10.32
CA GLU A 95 4.72 -7.36 10.28
C GLU A 95 4.93 -6.70 11.65
N TYR A 96 3.86 -6.52 12.41
CA TYR A 96 3.87 -5.84 13.71
C TYR A 96 3.36 -6.78 14.82
N PRO A 97 4.12 -7.82 15.19
CA PRO A 97 3.71 -8.80 16.21
C PRO A 97 3.52 -8.18 17.60
N ASN A 98 4.15 -7.03 17.86
CA ASN A 98 4.02 -6.28 19.11
C ASN A 98 2.87 -5.25 19.09
N GLY A 99 2.07 -5.23 18.02
CA GLY A 99 0.96 -4.30 17.84
C GLY A 99 1.28 -3.12 16.92
N HIS A 100 0.23 -2.53 16.37
CA HIS A 100 0.24 -1.35 15.51
C HIS A 100 -1.12 -0.65 15.64
N LYS A 101 -1.20 0.68 15.51
CA LYS A 101 -2.46 1.41 15.71
C LYS A 101 -3.59 1.07 14.72
N TRP A 102 -3.24 0.45 13.60
CA TRP A 102 -4.18 -0.06 12.59
C TRP A 102 -4.57 -1.53 12.81
N ILE A 103 -3.98 -2.21 13.80
CA ILE A 103 -4.42 -3.54 14.23
C ILE A 103 -5.49 -3.34 15.30
N ARG A 104 -6.69 -3.83 15.01
CA ARG A 104 -7.82 -3.86 15.95
C ARG A 104 -7.90 -5.22 16.63
#